data_AF-A0A9E3ZZT0-F1
#
_entry.id   AF-A0A9E3ZZT0-F1
#
_cell.length_a   1.000
_cell.length_b   1.000
_cell.length_c   1.000
_cell.angle_alpha   90.00
_cell.angle_beta   90.00
_cell.angle_gamma   90.00
#
_symmetry.space_group_name_H-M   'P 1'
#
loop_
_entity.id
_entity.type
_entity.pdbx_description
1 polymer ?
#
loop_
_entity_poly.entity_id
_entity_poly.type
_entity_poly.pdbx_seq_one_letter_code
_entity_poly.pdbx_strand_id
1 'polypeptide(L)'
;MIAIKIQDFIDLDVYQQETEYLTEWIKSSEKLPGVDEVFAPGEFEERSREQRMRDGIPIEEKTWDRLVEAAASHGVSAPAV
;
A
#
# COMPACT_ATOMS: atom_id res chain seq x y z
N MET A 1 17.97 11.87 -4.12
CA MET A 1 17.16 10.91 -4.88
C MET A 1 18.11 10.04 -5.68
N ILE A 2 17.92 8.72 -5.68
CA ILE A 2 18.77 7.76 -6.39
C ILE A 2 17.85 6.88 -7.24
N ALA A 3 18.28 6.60 -8.47
CA ALA A 3 17.64 5.64 -9.36
C ALA A 3 18.71 4.71 -9.93
N ILE A 4 18.39 3.42 -10.04
CA ILE A 4 19.29 2.39 -10.57
C ILE A 4 18.58 1.75 -11.76
N LYS A 5 19.24 1.72 -12.92
CA LYS A 5 18.71 1.09 -14.13
C LYS A 5 19.07 -0.40 -14.12
N ILE A 6 18.13 -1.23 -13.67
CA ILE A 6 18.30 -2.68 -13.49
C ILE A 6 18.81 -3.37 -14.76
N GLN A 7 18.30 -2.96 -15.92
CA GLN A 7 18.62 -3.55 -17.23
C GLN A 7 20.10 -3.43 -17.63
N ASP A 8 20.87 -2.55 -16.97
CA ASP A 8 22.32 -2.44 -17.20
C ASP A 8 23.11 -3.54 -16.46
N PHE A 9 22.46 -4.30 -15.57
CA PHE A 9 23.07 -5.35 -14.73
C PHE A 9 22.51 -6.75 -15.01
N ILE A 10 21.21 -6.84 -15.31
CA ILE A 10 20.50 -8.10 -15.51
C ILE A 10 19.27 -7.87 -16.39
N ASP A 11 18.85 -8.89 -17.12
CA ASP A 11 17.57 -8.87 -17.84
C ASP A 11 16.40 -8.60 -16.89
N LEU A 12 15.43 -7.79 -17.33
CA LEU A 12 14.37 -7.31 -16.45
C LEU A 12 13.38 -8.42 -16.08
N ASP A 13 13.13 -9.38 -16.97
CA ASP A 13 12.24 -10.51 -16.69
C ASP A 13 12.90 -11.47 -15.71
N VAL A 14 14.21 -11.72 -15.88
CA VAL A 14 14.99 -12.52 -14.92
C VAL A 14 15.02 -11.86 -13.54
N TYR A 15 15.28 -10.55 -13.46
CA TYR A 15 15.28 -9.82 -12.19
C TYR A 15 13.93 -9.91 -11.47
N GLN A 16 12.83 -9.77 -12.19
CA GLN A 16 11.48 -9.90 -11.63
C GLN A 16 11.25 -11.31 -11.09
N GLN A 17 11.62 -12.35 -11.85
CA GLN A 17 11.49 -13.75 -11.41
C GLN A 17 12.30 -14.04 -10.15
N GLU A 18 13.55 -13.60 -10.09
CA GLU A 18 14.42 -13.81 -8.91
C GLU A 18 13.89 -13.04 -7.68
N THR A 19 13.36 -11.84 -7.87
CA THR A 19 12.76 -11.04 -6.79
C THR A 19 11.48 -11.67 -6.26
N GLU A 20 10.64 -12.19 -7.16
CA GLU A 20 9.41 -12.92 -6.79
C GLU A 20 9.78 -14.20 -6.01
N TYR A 21 10.69 -15.00 -6.54
CA TYR A 21 11.15 -16.22 -5.87
C TYR A 21 11.73 -15.94 -4.47
N LEU A 22 12.57 -14.91 -4.33
CA LEU A 22 13.11 -14.50 -3.04
C LEU A 22 11.99 -14.11 -2.06
N THR A 23 10.99 -13.40 -2.56
CA THR A 23 9.84 -12.97 -1.78
C THR A 23 9.03 -14.17 -1.29
N GLU A 24 8.69 -15.10 -2.20
CA GLU A 24 7.99 -16.33 -1.87
C GLU A 24 8.76 -17.19 -0.85
N TRP A 25 10.07 -17.31 -1.06
CA TRP A 25 10.95 -18.07 -0.17
C TRP A 25 10.97 -17.48 1.26
N ILE A 26 11.12 -16.16 1.39
CA ILE A 26 11.06 -15.48 2.70
C ILE A 26 9.69 -15.72 3.36
N LYS A 27 8.60 -15.56 2.60
CA LYS A 27 7.24 -15.74 3.12
C LYS A 27 6.92 -17.19 3.51
N SER A 28 7.68 -18.16 3.00
CA SER A 28 7.56 -19.58 3.34
C SER A 28 8.20 -19.97 4.68
N SER A 29 8.91 -19.04 5.34
CA SER A 29 9.57 -19.30 6.63
C SER A 29 8.60 -19.76 7.71
N GLU A 30 9.10 -20.51 8.71
CA GLU A 30 8.32 -20.89 9.88
C GLU A 30 7.73 -19.65 10.56
N LYS A 31 6.41 -19.67 10.78
CA LYS A 31 5.67 -18.58 11.38
C LYS A 31 5.68 -18.73 12.90
N LEU A 32 5.68 -17.60 13.60
CA LEU A 32 5.46 -17.62 15.05
C LEU A 32 4.03 -18.06 15.38
N PRO A 33 3.79 -18.65 16.58
CA PRO A 33 2.44 -18.94 17.03
C PRO A 33 1.54 -17.69 16.99
N GLY A 34 0.38 -17.82 16.36
CA GLY A 34 -0.58 -16.70 16.21
C GLY A 34 -0.29 -15.75 15.04
N VAL A 35 0.73 -16.03 14.21
CA VAL A 35 0.98 -15.29 12.97
C VAL A 35 0.45 -16.08 11.77
N ASP A 36 -0.54 -15.52 11.08
CA ASP A 36 -1.20 -16.19 9.95
C ASP A 36 -0.33 -16.19 8.69
N GLU A 37 0.37 -15.08 8.42
CA GLU A 37 1.22 -14.90 7.24
C GLU A 37 2.36 -13.91 7.48
N VAL A 38 3.41 -14.03 6.66
CA VAL A 38 4.50 -13.06 6.54
C VAL A 38 4.23 -12.22 5.30
N PHE A 39 4.37 -10.90 5.40
CA PHE A 39 4.17 -9.97 4.28
C PHE A 39 5.49 -9.51 3.69
N ALA A 40 5.51 -9.33 2.38
CA ALA A 40 6.56 -8.55 1.73
C ALA A 40 6.24 -7.04 1.84
N PRO A 41 7.26 -6.16 1.85
CA PRO A 41 7.03 -4.72 1.80
C PRO A 41 6.15 -4.33 0.62
N GLY A 42 5.05 -3.60 0.87
CA GLY A 42 4.08 -3.17 -0.14
C GLY A 42 2.81 -4.03 -0.23
N GLU A 43 2.81 -5.30 0.22
CA GLU A 43 1.63 -6.16 0.11
C GLU A 43 0.49 -5.72 1.03
N PHE A 44 0.82 -5.27 2.24
CA PHE A 44 -0.18 -4.76 3.19
C PHE A 44 -0.83 -3.47 2.67
N GLU A 45 -0.03 -2.59 2.09
CA GLU A 45 -0.49 -1.35 1.46
C GLU A 45 -1.36 -1.64 0.25
N GLU A 46 -1.00 -2.62 -0.58
CA GLU A 46 -1.78 -3.02 -1.75
C GLU A 46 -3.16 -3.56 -1.35
N ARG A 47 -3.22 -4.46 -0.35
CA ARG A 47 -4.50 -4.94 0.20
C ARG A 47 -5.35 -3.80 0.76
N SER A 48 -4.72 -2.89 1.51
CA SER A 48 -5.40 -1.71 2.05
C SER A 48 -5.94 -0.80 0.94
N ARG A 49 -5.19 -0.64 -0.15
CA ARG A 49 -5.59 0.14 -1.32
C ARG A 49 -6.78 -0.48 -2.03
N GLU A 50 -6.74 -1.78 -2.30
CA GLU A 50 -7.85 -2.53 -2.91
C GLU A 50 -9.12 -2.46 -2.07
N GLN A 51 -9.00 -2.60 -0.75
CA GLN A 51 -10.13 -2.46 0.16
C GLN A 51 -10.71 -1.05 0.09
N ARG A 52 -9.87 -0.01 0.23
CA ARG A 52 -10.33 1.39 0.23
C ARG A 52 -10.89 1.86 -1.11
N MET A 53 -10.45 1.26 -2.22
CA MET A 53 -11.04 1.52 -3.53
C MET A 53 -12.45 0.94 -3.66
N ARG A 54 -12.73 -0.18 -2.98
CA ARG A 54 -14.06 -0.83 -2.99
C ARG A 54 -15.00 -0.23 -1.95
N ASP A 55 -14.51 -0.06 -0.73
CA ASP A 55 -15.34 0.22 0.46
C ASP A 55 -15.31 1.72 0.84
N GLY A 56 -14.43 2.51 0.22
CA GLY A 56 -14.13 3.89 0.61
C GLY A 56 -13.00 3.99 1.63
N ILE A 57 -12.48 5.21 1.81
CA ILE A 57 -11.41 5.49 2.77
C ILE A 57 -12.04 5.80 4.13
N PRO A 58 -11.75 5.03 5.20
CA PRO A 58 -12.25 5.36 6.53
C PRO A 58 -11.55 6.62 7.04
N ILE A 59 -12.33 7.62 7.42
CA ILE A 59 -11.85 8.87 8.01
C ILE A 59 -12.52 9.01 9.38
N GLU A 60 -11.73 9.29 10.41
CA GLU A 60 -12.26 9.60 11.75
C GLU A 60 -13.14 10.85 11.68
N GLU A 61 -14.28 10.85 12.38
CA GLU A 61 -15.25 11.96 12.41
C GLU A 61 -14.58 13.32 12.67
N LYS A 62 -13.71 13.43 13.68
CA LYS A 62 -12.98 14.69 13.97
C LYS A 62 -12.07 15.14 12.82
N THR A 63 -11.50 14.19 12.07
CA THR A 63 -10.69 14.51 10.90
C THR A 63 -11.59 14.99 9.76
N TRP A 64 -12.75 14.36 9.59
CA TRP A 64 -13.75 14.79 8.62
C TRP A 64 -14.25 16.22 8.89
N ASP A 65 -14.60 16.53 10.14
CA ASP A 65 -15.06 17.87 10.54
C ASP A 65 -14.03 18.95 10.19
N ARG A 66 -12.75 18.68 10.45
CA ARG A 66 -11.64 19.60 10.12
C ARG A 66 -11.50 19.80 8.61
N LEU A 67 -11.74 18.76 7.81
CA LEU A 67 -11.71 18.87 6.34
C LEU A 67 -12.89 19.72 5.84
N VAL A 68 -14.08 19.54 6.40
CA VAL A 68 -15.28 20.33 6.05
C VAL A 68 -15.12 21.80 6.46
N GLU A 69 -14.57 22.08 7.64
CA GLU A 69 -14.26 23.45 8.08
C GLU A 69 -13.25 24.13 7.15
N ALA A 70 -12.17 23.42 6.80
CA ALA A 70 -11.19 23.92 5.85
C ALA A 70 -11.83 24.22 4.48
N ALA A 71 -12.67 23.31 3.96
CA ALA A 71 -13.39 23.53 2.71
C ALA A 71 -14.30 24.77 2.76
N ALA A 72 -15.05 24.95 3.86
CA ALA A 72 -15.92 26.10 4.06
C ALA A 72 -15.14 27.42 4.10
N SER A 73 -13.96 27.45 4.74
CA SER A 73 -13.10 28.64 4.78
C SER A 73 -12.63 29.11 3.39
N HIS A 74 -12.62 28.19 2.42
CA HIS A 74 -12.26 28.44 1.02
C HIS A 74 -13.46 28.48 0.08
N GLY A 75 -14.70 28.44 0.59
CA GLY A 75 -15.91 28.46 -0.24
C GLY A 75 -16.14 27.19 -1.06
N VAL A 76 -15.57 26.06 -0.65
CA VAL A 76 -15.73 24.74 -1.31
C VAL A 76 -16.79 23.93 -0.55
N SER A 77 -17.74 23.35 -1.27
CA SER A 77 -18.77 22.47 -0.67
C SER A 77 -18.20 21.09 -0.33
N ALA A 78 -18.59 20.55 0.82
CA ALA A 78 -18.34 19.16 1.16
C ALA A 78 -19.06 18.21 0.19
N PRO A 79 -18.47 17.02 -0.11
CA PRO A 79 -19.13 16.02 -0.93
C PRO A 79 -20.35 15.43 -0.20
N ALA A 80 -21.32 14.92 -0.96
CA ALA A 80 -22.41 14.13 -0.40
C ALA A 80 -21.85 12.79 0.12
N VAL A 81 -22.17 12.46 1.37
CA VAL A 81 -21.77 11.21 2.04
C VAL A 81 -22.81 10.12 1.78
#